data_AF-A0A7X6UQN5-F1
#
_entry.id   AF-A0A7X6UQN5-F1
#
_cell.length_a   1.000
_cell.length_b   1.000
_cell.length_c   1.000
_cell.angle_alpha   90.00
_cell.angle_beta   90.00
_cell.angle_gamma   90.00
#
_symmetry.space_group_name_H-M   'P 1'
#
loop_
_entity.id
_entity.type
_entity.pdbx_description
1 polymer ?
#
loop_
_entity_poly.entity_id
_entity_poly.type
_entity_poly.pdbx_seq_one_letter_code
_entity_poly.pdbx_strand_id
1 'polypeptide(L)'
;MKFFKIASNALREIVREPAFLILTLSLIYLIGLTPFFACFAFGEHLRLIRDGAFAYHLMLGVVAGATAASVTVFREMRKGSAASILSKPIGRSLFFLSKFAGVVVALLLFSVIATLAVLM
;
A
#
# COMPACT_ATOMS: atom_id res chain seq x y z
N MET A 1 14.76 -18.65 -8.13
CA MET A 1 13.98 -17.72 -9.00
C MET A 1 12.45 -17.78 -8.84
N LYS A 2 11.85 -18.86 -8.30
CA LYS A 2 10.37 -18.97 -8.16
C LYS A 2 9.78 -17.97 -7.15
N PHE A 3 10.48 -17.70 -6.05
CA PHE A 3 10.11 -16.71 -5.02
C PHE A 3 9.81 -15.32 -5.60
N PHE A 4 10.75 -14.77 -6.37
CA PHE A 4 10.65 -13.42 -6.93
C PHE A 4 9.47 -13.26 -7.90
N LYS A 5 9.17 -14.31 -8.68
CA LYS A 5 8.02 -14.32 -9.60
C LYS A 5 6.69 -14.30 -8.84
N ILE A 6 6.58 -15.07 -7.75
CA ILE A 6 5.38 -15.10 -6.91
C ILE A 6 5.20 -13.76 -6.19
N ALA A 7 6.27 -13.20 -5.64
CA ALA A 7 6.26 -11.90 -4.97
C ALA A 7 5.89 -10.76 -5.94
N SER A 8 6.50 -10.72 -7.14
CA SER A 8 6.17 -9.71 -8.16
C SER A 8 4.74 -9.83 -8.67
N ASN A 9 4.22 -11.06 -8.79
CA ASN A 9 2.83 -11.26 -9.15
C ASN A 9 1.89 -10.76 -8.05
N ALA A 10 2.16 -11.08 -6.78
CA ALA A 10 1.39 -10.57 -5.65
C ALA A 10 1.42 -9.03 -5.58
N LEU A 11 2.57 -8.41 -5.81
CA LEU A 11 2.72 -6.96 -5.89
C LEU A 11 1.82 -6.36 -6.98
N ARG A 12 1.91 -6.90 -8.21
CA ARG A 12 1.06 -6.44 -9.33
C ARG A 12 -0.42 -6.63 -9.04
N GLU A 13 -0.76 -7.68 -8.32
CA GLU A 13 -2.13 -8.00 -7.94
C GLU A 13 -2.70 -6.97 -6.95
N ILE A 14 -1.88 -6.50 -6.00
CA ILE A 14 -2.22 -5.43 -5.04
C ILE A 14 -2.30 -4.07 -5.75
N VAL A 15 -1.29 -3.71 -6.54
CA VAL A 15 -1.22 -2.39 -7.21
C VAL A 15 -2.35 -2.20 -8.24
N ARG A 16 -2.84 -3.29 -8.83
CA ARG A 16 -3.98 -3.24 -9.78
C ARG A 16 -5.34 -3.31 -9.09
N GLU A 17 -5.36 -3.46 -7.77
CA GLU A 17 -6.62 -3.48 -7.04
C GLU A 17 -7.14 -2.04 -6.91
N PRO A 18 -8.40 -1.79 -7.32
CA PRO A 18 -8.92 -0.43 -7.43
C PRO A 18 -8.97 0.28 -6.07
N ALA A 19 -9.22 -0.41 -4.96
CA ALA A 19 -9.25 0.24 -3.65
C ALA A 19 -7.85 0.77 -3.26
N PHE A 20 -6.78 0.00 -3.50
CA PHE A 20 -5.41 0.48 -3.26
C PHE A 20 -5.06 1.73 -4.10
N LEU A 21 -5.49 1.77 -5.36
CA LEU A 21 -5.29 2.93 -6.23
C LEU A 21 -6.08 4.15 -5.75
N ILE A 22 -7.35 3.97 -5.38
CA ILE A 22 -8.19 5.04 -4.84
C ILE A 22 -7.59 5.61 -3.55
N LEU A 23 -7.08 4.75 -2.67
CA LEU A 23 -6.42 5.17 -1.42
C LEU A 23 -5.12 5.95 -1.68
N THR A 24 -4.36 5.58 -2.71
CA THR A 24 -3.13 6.30 -3.07
C THR A 24 -3.45 7.67 -3.68
N LEU A 25 -4.46 7.73 -4.56
CA LEU A 25 -4.91 8.99 -5.15
C LEU A 25 -5.53 9.94 -4.12
N SER A 26 -6.34 9.40 -3.19
CA SER A 26 -6.93 10.21 -2.12
C SER A 26 -5.86 10.80 -1.22
N LEU A 27 -4.79 10.05 -0.91
CA LEU A 27 -3.65 10.56 -0.15
C LEU A 27 -2.98 11.76 -0.84
N ILE A 28 -2.66 11.64 -2.13
CA ILE A 28 -2.04 12.72 -2.90
C ILE A 28 -2.95 13.95 -2.90
N TYR A 29 -4.25 13.73 -3.10
CA TYR A 29 -5.25 14.81 -3.09
C TYR A 29 -5.33 15.51 -1.74
N LEU A 30 -5.39 14.77 -0.63
CA LEU A 30 -5.42 15.31 0.74
C LEU A 30 -4.16 16.12 1.07
N ILE A 31 -2.97 15.59 0.73
CA ILE A 31 -1.70 16.31 0.91
C ILE A 31 -1.71 17.61 0.09
N GLY A 32 -2.13 17.56 -1.18
CA GLY A 32 -2.24 18.75 -2.03
C GLY A 32 -3.26 19.79 -1.55
N LEU A 33 -4.28 19.39 -0.79
CA LEU A 33 -5.28 20.29 -0.21
C LEU A 33 -4.83 20.90 1.13
N THR A 34 -3.78 20.35 1.74
CA THR A 34 -3.23 20.83 3.02
C THR A 34 -2.75 22.30 2.99
N PRO A 35 -2.05 22.82 1.96
CA PRO A 35 -1.69 24.24 1.91
C PRO A 35 -2.90 25.18 1.86
N PHE A 36 -4.02 24.75 1.27
CA PHE A 36 -5.27 25.51 1.29
C PHE A 36 -5.80 25.70 2.71
N PHE A 37 -5.73 24.66 3.55
CA PHE A 37 -6.09 24.75 4.96
C PHE A 37 -5.06 25.50 5.79
N ALA A 38 -3.77 25.38 5.45
CA ALA A 38 -2.71 26.07 6.15
C ALA A 38 -2.81 27.60 6.03
N CYS A 39 -3.43 28.13 4.97
CA CYS A 39 -3.68 29.57 4.81
C CYS A 39 -4.47 30.19 5.99
N PHE A 40 -5.26 29.37 6.71
CA PHE A 40 -6.01 29.80 7.91
C PHE A 40 -5.18 29.80 9.21
N ALA A 41 -3.96 29.25 9.21
CA ALA A 41 -3.17 29.01 10.42
C ALA A 41 -2.11 30.09 10.67
N PHE A 42 -2.49 31.19 11.33
CA PHE A 42 -1.60 32.32 11.66
C PHE A 42 -0.24 31.88 12.27
N GLY A 43 0.84 31.94 11.48
CA GLY A 43 2.22 31.90 11.96
C GLY A 43 2.94 30.53 12.00
N GLU A 44 2.22 29.40 11.97
CA GLU A 44 2.82 28.03 11.97
C GLU A 44 2.48 27.20 10.72
N HIS A 45 2.27 27.85 9.58
CA HIS A 45 1.84 27.21 8.32
C HIS A 45 2.65 25.98 7.90
N LEU A 46 4.00 26.06 7.96
CA LEU A 46 4.90 24.95 7.56
C LEU A 46 4.78 23.72 8.46
N ARG A 47 4.58 23.94 9.76
CA ARG A 47 4.48 22.84 10.74
C ARG A 47 3.17 22.09 10.54
N LEU A 48 2.07 22.82 10.39
CA LEU A 48 0.74 22.24 10.18
C LEU A 48 0.68 21.43 8.88
N ILE A 49 1.32 21.90 7.81
CA ILE A 49 1.37 21.16 6.53
C ILE A 49 2.11 19.83 6.69
N ARG A 50 3.30 19.86 7.31
CA ARG A 50 4.11 18.66 7.49
C ARG A 50 3.42 17.65 8.41
N ASP A 51 2.94 18.11 9.56
CA ASP A 51 2.30 17.23 10.55
C ASP A 51 0.97 16.67 10.01
N GLY A 52 0.21 17.48 9.27
CA GLY A 52 -1.01 17.04 8.58
C GLY A 52 -0.73 15.98 7.51
N ALA A 53 0.29 16.20 6.67
CA ALA A 53 0.66 15.25 5.63
C ALA A 53 1.12 13.89 6.21
N PHE A 54 1.89 13.90 7.32
CA PHE A 54 2.24 12.66 8.02
C PHE A 54 1.05 11.99 8.70
N ALA A 55 0.10 12.77 9.24
CA ALA A 55 -1.13 12.23 9.81
C ALA A 55 -1.98 11.53 8.73
N TYR A 56 -2.16 12.15 7.55
CA TYR A 56 -2.84 11.52 6.41
C TYR A 56 -2.11 10.26 5.93
N HIS A 57 -0.77 10.32 5.86
CA HIS A 57 0.05 9.17 5.49
C HIS A 57 -0.17 7.99 6.45
N LEU A 58 -0.16 8.24 7.76
CA LEU A 58 -0.39 7.21 8.77
C LEU A 58 -1.80 6.60 8.64
N MET A 59 -2.83 7.44 8.59
CA MET A 59 -4.22 6.98 8.53
C MET A 59 -4.50 6.16 7.27
N LEU A 60 -4.16 6.69 6.08
CA LEU A 60 -4.40 5.99 4.82
C LEU A 60 -3.44 4.82 4.63
N GLY A 61 -2.22 4.88 5.18
CA GLY A 61 -1.26 3.78 5.14
C GLY A 61 -1.74 2.53 5.89
N VAL A 62 -2.36 2.70 7.06
CA VAL A 62 -2.96 1.58 7.80
C VAL A 62 -4.10 0.94 6.99
N VAL A 63 -4.97 1.76 6.40
CA VAL A 63 -6.08 1.26 5.57
C VAL A 63 -5.55 0.56 4.31
N ALA A 64 -4.55 1.13 3.63
CA ALA A 64 -3.90 0.52 2.47
C ALA A 64 -3.21 -0.81 2.80
N GLY A 65 -2.64 -0.94 4.00
CA GLY A 65 -2.07 -2.20 4.48
C GLY A 65 -3.14 -3.26 4.73
N ALA A 66 -4.25 -2.88 5.37
CA ALA A 66 -5.38 -3.77 5.62
C ALA A 66 -6.03 -4.26 4.31
N THR A 67 -6.21 -3.37 3.33
CA THR A 67 -6.75 -3.75 2.00
C THR A 67 -5.76 -4.63 1.24
N ALA A 68 -4.47 -4.29 1.19
CA ALA A 68 -3.46 -5.12 0.55
C ALA A 68 -3.43 -6.55 1.13
N ALA A 69 -3.44 -6.68 2.47
CA ALA A 69 -3.50 -7.96 3.15
C ALA A 69 -4.80 -8.72 2.81
N SER A 70 -5.94 -8.06 2.89
CA SER A 70 -7.26 -8.64 2.58
C SER A 70 -7.32 -9.15 1.14
N VAL A 71 -6.79 -8.41 0.17
CA VAL A 71 -6.77 -8.79 -1.24
C VAL A 71 -5.90 -10.03 -1.46
N THR A 72 -4.72 -10.09 -0.82
CA THR A 72 -3.85 -11.27 -0.91
C THR A 72 -4.45 -12.54 -0.30
N VAL A 73 -5.29 -12.41 0.73
CA VAL A 73 -5.97 -13.54 1.40
C VAL A 73 -7.28 -13.92 0.69
N PHE A 74 -8.14 -12.94 0.43
CA PHE A 74 -9.46 -13.15 -0.18
C PHE A 74 -9.35 -13.79 -1.57
N ARG A 75 -8.38 -13.37 -2.38
CA ARG A 75 -8.16 -13.98 -3.71
C ARG A 75 -7.65 -15.42 -3.63
N GLU A 76 -6.91 -15.79 -2.60
CA GLU A 76 -6.50 -17.19 -2.38
C GLU A 76 -7.69 -18.05 -2.00
N MET A 77 -8.55 -17.54 -1.11
CA MET A 77 -9.79 -18.22 -0.72
C MET A 77 -10.73 -18.40 -1.91
N ARG A 78 -10.90 -17.36 -2.74
CA ARG A 78 -11.87 -17.38 -3.85
C ARG A 78 -11.42 -18.17 -5.07
N LYS A 79 -10.12 -18.18 -5.40
CA LYS A 79 -9.59 -18.93 -6.55
C LYS A 79 -9.41 -20.43 -6.26
N GLY A 80 -9.54 -20.88 -5.01
CA GLY A 80 -9.11 -22.24 -4.61
C GLY A 80 -7.63 -22.51 -4.92
N SER A 81 -6.84 -21.44 -5.15
CA SER A 81 -5.53 -21.53 -5.78
C SER A 81 -4.48 -22.09 -4.81
N ALA A 82 -4.71 -21.98 -3.50
CA ALA A 82 -3.89 -22.63 -2.48
C ALA A 82 -3.72 -24.12 -2.77
N ALA A 83 -4.76 -24.84 -3.22
CA ALA A 83 -4.68 -26.27 -3.54
C ALA A 83 -3.96 -26.55 -4.87
N SER A 84 -4.13 -25.68 -5.88
CA SER A 84 -3.50 -25.82 -7.21
C SER A 84 -2.01 -25.39 -7.24
N ILE A 85 -1.61 -24.47 -6.36
CA ILE A 85 -0.23 -24.00 -6.23
C ILE A 85 0.57 -24.95 -5.33
N LEU A 86 -0.02 -25.51 -4.26
CA LEU A 86 0.63 -26.56 -3.44
C LEU A 86 0.80 -27.89 -4.16
N SER A 87 0.06 -28.15 -5.24
CA SER A 87 0.26 -29.34 -6.08
C SER A 87 1.52 -29.22 -6.96
N LYS A 88 2.14 -28.03 -7.04
CA LYS A 88 3.52 -27.85 -7.49
C LYS A 88 4.45 -27.92 -6.26
N PRO A 89 5.68 -28.44 -6.36
CA PRO A 89 6.58 -28.63 -5.21
C PRO A 89 7.11 -27.27 -4.74
N ILE A 90 6.29 -26.54 -4.00
CA ILE A 90 6.57 -25.22 -3.45
C ILE A 90 6.31 -25.33 -1.95
N GLY A 91 7.36 -25.13 -1.14
CA GLY A 91 7.23 -25.16 0.32
C GLY A 91 6.24 -24.10 0.81
N ARG A 92 5.37 -24.47 1.75
CA ARG A 92 4.35 -23.58 2.36
C ARG A 92 4.95 -22.29 2.92
N SER A 93 6.13 -22.38 3.55
CA SER A 93 6.87 -21.24 4.10
C SER A 93 7.35 -20.27 3.01
N LEU A 94 7.88 -20.79 1.90
CA LEU A 94 8.35 -19.96 0.77
C LEU A 94 7.20 -19.18 0.15
N PHE A 95 6.02 -19.79 0.01
CA PHE A 95 4.83 -19.14 -0.52
C PHE A 95 4.37 -17.98 0.38
N PHE A 96 4.27 -18.23 1.69
CA PHE A 96 3.87 -17.22 2.66
C PHE A 96 4.84 -16.03 2.69
N LEU A 97 6.15 -16.32 2.73
CA LEU A 97 7.20 -15.30 2.78
C LEU A 97 7.24 -14.47 1.48
N SER A 98 6.99 -15.10 0.33
CA SER A 98 6.90 -14.39 -0.96
C SER A 98 5.74 -13.39 -0.99
N LYS A 99 4.58 -13.77 -0.45
CA LYS A 99 3.41 -12.90 -0.39
C LYS A 99 3.59 -11.75 0.60
N PHE A 100 4.12 -12.04 1.77
CA PHE A 100 4.46 -11.01 2.76
C PHE A 100 5.42 -9.98 2.15
N ALA A 101 6.47 -10.43 1.46
CA ALA A 101 7.38 -9.54 0.74
C ALA A 101 6.65 -8.67 -0.31
N GLY A 102 5.68 -9.24 -1.04
CA GLY A 102 4.86 -8.48 -1.99
C GLY A 102 4.03 -7.37 -1.33
N VAL A 103 3.41 -7.65 -0.19
CA VAL A 103 2.64 -6.66 0.60
C VAL A 103 3.56 -5.56 1.14
N VAL A 104 4.72 -5.93 1.69
CA VAL A 104 5.73 -4.97 2.18
C VAL A 104 6.19 -4.05 1.07
N VAL A 105 6.49 -4.59 -0.12
CA VAL A 105 6.90 -3.75 -1.27
C VAL A 105 5.76 -2.83 -1.72
N ALA A 106 4.51 -3.29 -1.71
CA ALA A 106 3.36 -2.44 -2.04
C ALA A 106 3.22 -1.26 -1.05
N LEU A 107 3.36 -1.53 0.24
CA LEU A 107 3.33 -0.51 1.29
C LEU A 107 4.51 0.46 1.21
N LEU A 108 5.71 -0.04 0.88
CA LEU A 108 6.86 0.81 0.64
C LEU A 108 6.63 1.74 -0.56
N LEU A 109 6.07 1.25 -1.65
CA LEU A 109 5.70 2.09 -2.80
C LEU A 109 4.69 3.17 -2.40
N PHE A 110 3.67 2.82 -1.62
CA PHE A 110 2.71 3.79 -1.08
C PHE A 110 3.40 4.87 -0.23
N SER A 111 4.34 4.47 0.63
CA SER A 111 5.10 5.41 1.47
C SER A 111 6.07 6.29 0.67
N VAL A 112 6.70 5.76 -0.37
CA VAL A 112 7.53 6.56 -1.29
C VAL A 112 6.69 7.60 -2.02
N ILE A 113 5.50 7.22 -2.51
CA ILE A 113 4.58 8.17 -3.15
C ILE A 113 4.13 9.25 -2.17
N ALA A 114 3.80 8.86 -0.94
CA ALA A 114 3.41 9.80 0.12
C ALA A 114 4.51 10.82 0.43
N THR A 115 5.74 10.34 0.65
CA THR A 115 6.89 11.20 0.99
C THR A 115 7.28 12.13 -0.16
N LEU A 116 7.18 11.66 -1.40
CA LEU A 116 7.34 12.53 -2.58
C LEU A 116 6.24 13.61 -2.63
N ALA A 117 4.99 13.26 -2.33
CA ALA A 117 3.89 14.22 -2.28
C ALA A 117 4.05 15.25 -1.15
N VAL A 118 4.66 14.89 -0.02
CA VAL A 118 4.98 15.83 1.08
C VAL A 118 6.11 16.80 0.70
N LEU A 119 7.02 16.40 -0.20
CA LEU A 119 8.14 17.22 -0.62
C LEU A 119 7.76 18.30 -1.66
N MET A 120 6.66 18.07 -2.39
CA MET A 120 6.10 19.02 -3.37
C MET A 120 5.43 20.21 -2.69
#